data_AF-A0A946WPR8-F1
#
_entry.id   AF-A0A946WPR8-F1
#
_cell.length_a   1.000
_cell.length_b   1.000
_cell.length_c   1.000
_cell.angle_alpha   90.00
_cell.angle_beta   90.00
_cell.angle_gamma   90.00
#
_symmetry.space_group_name_H-M   'P 1'
#
loop_
_entity.id
_entity.type
_entity.pdbx_description
1 polymer ?
#
loop_
_entity_poly.entity_id
_entity_poly.type
_entity_poly.pdbx_seq_one_letter_code
_entity_poly.pdbx_strand_id
1 'polypeptide(L)'
;MSNQIPWGLWIVVDLSSIALGGCAFIFGAIVYLLKIKRFEKVGRLAVLIGFLGYSTAGMVLLFDLGQPLRFWRPVVFWQPHSLLWEITMCVVLYLTVLLAELLPVIVEHPVFVEHPWIERFPFVKKVADALQSFSHWLHKLGPLFAVVGLTLSLLHQASLGATYGVLSGRGLAFSPTAPVLFVLSAGTGGTSLLFLMSVIVFRIMRPGLVKDSVLYEIARIAGGFALLCIYIRLWDWAVVNYYSFNTEISLQTELLNSTSFYSATFWIGQVFFALIPGFVLLNAPRIKNIRILSLAAIMPILCTILLRWSYNFAGVMASITYDPYTPTVVLNTYTPTWQEWAVAIGVISYWLLGFSLAARFLPFQQVEKFHLPAE
;
A
#
# COMPACT_ATOMS: atom_id res chain seq x y z
N MET A 1 -1.94 15.55 -19.12
CA MET A 1 -3.33 15.58 -18.60
C MET A 1 -4.19 16.47 -19.46
N SER A 2 -5.50 16.22 -19.53
CA SER A 2 -6.47 17.06 -20.24
C SER A 2 -7.78 17.10 -19.43
N ASN A 3 -8.74 17.96 -19.81
CA ASN A 3 -10.05 17.97 -19.16
C ASN A 3 -10.80 16.62 -19.27
N GLN A 4 -10.45 15.80 -20.28
CA GLN A 4 -11.00 14.46 -20.48
C GLN A 4 -10.27 13.41 -19.64
N ILE A 5 -8.96 13.57 -19.43
CA ILE A 5 -8.11 12.70 -18.61
C ILE A 5 -7.51 13.52 -17.46
N PRO A 6 -8.28 13.72 -16.36
CA PRO A 6 -7.85 14.52 -15.23
C PRO A 6 -6.91 13.78 -14.28
N TRP A 7 -6.86 12.44 -14.32
CA TRP A 7 -5.98 11.62 -13.48
C TRP A 7 -4.89 10.96 -14.33
N GLY A 8 -3.66 11.41 -14.12
CA GLY A 8 -2.47 10.97 -14.84
C GLY A 8 -1.59 10.03 -14.01
N LEU A 9 -0.29 10.08 -14.28
CA LEU A 9 0.72 9.21 -13.69
C LEU A 9 0.81 9.36 -12.16
N TRP A 10 0.71 10.58 -11.65
CA TRP A 10 0.73 10.91 -10.21
C TRP A 10 -0.26 10.03 -9.44
N ILE A 11 -1.53 10.00 -9.83
CA ILE A 11 -2.55 9.16 -9.16
C ILE A 11 -2.20 7.68 -9.21
N VAL A 12 -1.57 7.18 -10.28
CA VAL A 12 -1.13 5.78 -10.30
C VAL A 12 0.01 5.53 -9.31
N VAL A 13 0.96 6.46 -9.19
CA VAL A 13 2.03 6.39 -8.21
C VAL A 13 1.45 6.43 -6.79
N ASP A 14 0.50 7.32 -6.54
CA ASP A 14 -0.24 7.44 -5.28
C ASP A 14 -0.92 6.10 -4.90
N LEU A 15 -1.84 5.62 -5.74
CA LEU A 15 -2.57 4.37 -5.52
C LEU A 15 -1.66 3.16 -5.34
N SER A 16 -0.56 3.10 -6.10
CA SER A 16 0.42 2.03 -6.00
C SER A 16 1.17 2.12 -4.67
N SER A 17 1.59 3.32 -4.26
CA SER A 17 2.35 3.51 -3.03
C SER A 17 1.54 3.14 -1.78
N ILE A 18 0.27 3.55 -1.73
CA ILE A 18 -0.65 3.17 -0.65
C ILE A 18 -0.87 1.66 -0.64
N ALA A 19 -1.11 1.04 -1.81
CA ALA A 19 -1.33 -0.39 -1.91
C ALA A 19 -0.11 -1.19 -1.43
N LEU A 20 1.11 -0.77 -1.80
CA LEU A 20 2.36 -1.37 -1.34
C LEU A 20 2.62 -1.14 0.16
N GLY A 21 2.09 -0.07 0.75
CA GLY A 21 2.07 0.16 2.19
C GLY A 21 1.06 -0.72 2.96
N GLY A 22 0.21 -1.48 2.26
CA GLY A 22 -0.86 -2.29 2.85
C GLY A 22 -0.43 -3.45 3.75
N CYS A 23 0.86 -3.76 3.86
CA CYS A 23 1.32 -4.78 4.80
C CYS A 23 1.17 -4.39 6.27
N ALA A 24 1.18 -3.09 6.58
CA ALA A 24 1.14 -2.58 7.94
C ALA A 24 -0.13 -3.03 8.69
N PHE A 25 -1.31 -2.91 8.08
CA PHE A 25 -2.56 -3.32 8.74
C PHE A 25 -2.69 -4.84 8.88
N ILE A 26 -2.19 -5.60 7.90
CA ILE A 26 -2.21 -7.07 7.94
C ILE A 26 -1.33 -7.57 9.08
N PHE A 27 -0.08 -7.07 9.15
CA PHE A 27 0.86 -7.50 10.17
C PHE A 27 0.58 -6.87 11.54
N GLY A 28 0.01 -5.67 11.59
CA GLY A 28 -0.56 -5.09 12.81
C GLY A 28 -1.66 -5.99 13.39
N ALA A 29 -2.58 -6.47 12.55
CA ALA A 29 -3.60 -7.41 12.97
C ALA A 29 -3.02 -8.77 13.42
N ILE A 30 -2.06 -9.32 12.67
CA ILE A 30 -1.41 -10.60 13.03
C ILE A 30 -0.66 -10.50 14.37
N VAL A 31 0.06 -9.40 14.60
CA VAL A 31 0.88 -9.23 15.81
C VAL A 31 0.02 -8.88 17.01
N TYR A 32 -0.89 -7.90 16.90
CA TYR A 32 -1.62 -7.38 18.05
C TYR A 32 -2.98 -8.05 18.29
N LEU A 33 -3.75 -8.39 17.24
CA LEU A 33 -5.04 -9.07 17.41
C LEU A 33 -4.85 -10.59 17.57
N LEU A 34 -4.10 -11.23 16.67
CA LEU A 34 -3.84 -12.68 16.75
C LEU A 34 -2.76 -13.06 17.77
N LYS A 35 -2.07 -12.07 18.37
CA LYS A 35 -1.03 -12.23 19.39
C LYS A 35 0.13 -13.15 18.95
N ILE A 36 0.45 -13.16 17.66
CA ILE A 36 1.50 -14.01 17.10
C ILE A 36 2.87 -13.32 17.23
N LYS A 37 3.51 -13.49 18.39
CA LYS A 37 4.76 -12.80 18.78
C LYS A 37 5.94 -13.00 17.81
N ARG A 38 6.01 -14.12 17.09
CA ARG A 38 7.09 -14.38 16.12
C ARG A 38 7.18 -13.37 14.98
N PHE A 39 6.10 -12.62 14.70
CA PHE A 39 6.07 -11.59 13.68
C PHE A 39 6.38 -10.19 14.22
N GLU A 40 6.64 -10.01 15.51
CA GLU A 40 6.79 -8.67 16.11
C GLU A 40 7.88 -7.82 15.46
N LYS A 41 9.08 -8.40 15.24
CA LYS A 41 10.19 -7.72 14.55
C LYS A 41 9.84 -7.33 13.12
N VAL A 42 9.11 -8.20 12.43
CA VAL A 42 8.63 -7.97 11.06
C VAL A 42 7.49 -6.95 11.05
N GLY A 43 6.65 -6.93 12.09
CA GLY A 43 5.57 -5.96 12.28
C GLY A 43 6.10 -4.54 12.36
N ARG A 44 7.18 -4.30 13.10
CA ARG A 44 7.87 -3.00 13.13
C ARG A 44 8.32 -2.56 11.72
N LEU A 45 8.85 -3.48 10.93
CA LEU A 45 9.22 -3.22 9.53
C LEU A 45 7.98 -2.96 8.66
N ALA A 46 6.88 -3.68 8.88
CA ALA A 46 5.62 -3.48 8.17
C ALA A 46 5.02 -2.09 8.43
N VAL A 47 5.00 -1.63 9.68
CA VAL A 47 4.57 -0.28 10.06
C VAL A 47 5.42 0.78 9.36
N LEU A 48 6.75 0.62 9.32
CA LEU A 48 7.64 1.52 8.59
C LEU A 48 7.32 1.56 7.09
N ILE A 49 7.12 0.41 6.45
CA ILE A 49 6.76 0.34 5.03
C ILE A 49 5.40 1.01 4.78
N GLY A 50 4.42 0.79 5.67
CA GLY A 50 3.13 1.45 5.62
C GLY A 50 3.23 2.96 5.76
N PHE A 51 3.97 3.45 6.75
CA PHE A 51 4.22 4.88 6.94
C PHE A 51 4.87 5.51 5.71
N LEU A 52 5.94 4.90 5.19
CA LEU A 52 6.61 5.39 3.99
C LEU A 52 5.66 5.38 2.79
N GLY A 53 4.86 4.32 2.59
CA GLY A 53 3.90 4.21 1.48
C GLY A 53 2.72 5.20 1.56
N TYR A 54 2.25 5.56 2.75
CA TYR A 54 1.21 6.58 2.92
C TYR A 54 1.77 8.00 2.89
N SER A 55 3.01 8.21 3.34
CA SER A 55 3.66 9.54 3.27
C SER A 55 4.04 9.95 1.85
N THR A 56 4.52 9.01 1.03
CA THR A 56 4.73 9.20 -0.42
C THR A 56 3.44 9.55 -1.14
N ALA A 57 2.37 8.83 -0.84
CA ALA A 57 1.02 9.11 -1.33
C ALA A 57 0.56 10.54 -1.00
N GLY A 58 0.69 10.93 0.27
CA GLY A 58 0.44 12.31 0.70
C GLY A 58 1.29 13.34 -0.05
N MET A 59 2.57 13.04 -0.30
CA MET A 59 3.45 13.91 -1.08
C MET A 59 2.98 14.07 -2.54
N VAL A 60 2.54 12.98 -3.18
CA VAL A 60 1.98 13.02 -4.54
C VAL A 60 0.71 13.86 -4.59
N LEU A 61 -0.20 13.68 -3.63
CA LEU A 61 -1.45 14.44 -3.56
C LEU A 61 -1.22 15.94 -3.44
N LEU A 62 -0.17 16.38 -2.74
CA LEU A 62 0.20 17.79 -2.67
C LEU A 62 0.59 18.38 -4.04
N PHE A 63 1.08 17.57 -4.97
CA PHE A 63 1.39 18.01 -6.34
C PHE A 63 0.19 17.86 -7.29
N ASP A 64 -0.68 16.89 -7.05
CA ASP A 64 -1.89 16.66 -7.87
C ASP A 64 -2.99 17.71 -7.61
N LEU A 65 -3.10 18.18 -6.37
CA LEU A 65 -4.09 19.19 -5.99
C LEU A 65 -3.80 20.53 -6.67
N GLY A 66 -4.76 21.04 -7.45
CA GLY A 66 -4.65 22.37 -8.07
C GLY A 66 -4.54 23.54 -7.07
N GLN A 67 -4.87 23.33 -5.79
CA GLN A 67 -4.72 24.32 -4.71
C GLN A 67 -4.19 23.66 -3.42
N PRO A 68 -2.90 23.33 -3.34
CA PRO A 68 -2.36 22.50 -2.25
C PRO A 68 -2.43 23.19 -0.88
N LEU A 69 -2.38 24.53 -0.82
CA LEU A 69 -2.50 25.30 0.42
C LEU A 69 -3.87 25.15 1.11
N ARG A 70 -4.88 24.62 0.39
CA ARG A 70 -6.22 24.38 0.92
C ARG A 70 -6.44 22.93 1.36
N PHE A 71 -5.40 22.11 1.41
CA PHE A 71 -5.48 20.70 1.82
C PHE A 71 -6.10 20.47 3.21
N TRP A 72 -6.03 21.46 4.11
CA TRP A 72 -6.65 21.35 5.44
C TRP A 72 -8.19 21.46 5.42
N ARG A 73 -8.78 22.00 4.34
CA ARG A 73 -10.22 22.28 4.29
C ARG A 73 -11.11 21.05 4.43
N PRO A 74 -10.85 19.90 3.76
CA PRO A 74 -11.67 18.69 3.92
C PRO A 74 -11.70 18.16 5.36
N VAL A 75 -10.66 18.43 6.15
CA VAL A 75 -10.57 18.03 7.57
C VAL A 75 -11.52 18.87 8.45
N VAL A 76 -11.71 20.16 8.11
CA VAL A 76 -12.55 21.09 8.86
C VAL A 76 -13.98 21.15 8.32
N PHE A 77 -14.13 21.19 7.00
CA PHE A 77 -15.41 21.29 6.29
C PHE A 77 -15.77 19.95 5.68
N TRP A 78 -16.68 19.25 6.35
CA TRP A 78 -16.99 17.87 6.01
C TRP A 78 -17.96 17.77 4.84
N GLN A 79 -17.69 16.84 3.91
CA GLN A 79 -18.59 16.49 2.82
C GLN A 79 -18.81 14.96 2.81
N PRO A 80 -19.69 14.44 3.67
CA PRO A 80 -19.86 13.00 3.86
C PRO A 80 -20.47 12.27 2.66
N HIS A 81 -21.03 13.00 1.69
CA HIS A 81 -21.58 12.42 0.46
C HIS A 81 -20.52 12.15 -0.62
N SER A 82 -19.25 12.50 -0.38
CA SER A 82 -18.16 12.31 -1.34
C SER A 82 -17.22 11.19 -0.89
N LEU A 83 -17.00 10.20 -1.78
CA LEU A 83 -16.00 9.15 -1.56
C LEU A 83 -14.58 9.72 -1.40
N LEU A 84 -14.25 10.81 -2.11
CA LEU A 84 -12.94 11.46 -1.99
C LEU A 84 -12.74 12.09 -0.62
N TRP A 85 -13.80 12.59 0.01
CA TRP A 85 -13.73 13.10 1.39
C TRP A 85 -13.46 11.96 2.38
N GLU A 86 -14.18 10.84 2.23
CA GLU A 86 -13.98 9.65 3.08
C GLU A 86 -12.54 9.13 2.95
N ILE A 87 -12.04 9.00 1.72
CA ILE A 87 -10.65 8.61 1.42
C ILE A 87 -9.67 9.56 2.12
N THR A 88 -9.87 10.87 1.98
CA THR A 88 -8.99 11.88 2.58
C THR A 88 -8.95 11.74 4.10
N MET A 89 -10.10 11.58 4.76
CA MET A 89 -10.16 11.36 6.20
C MET A 89 -9.48 10.06 6.63
N CYS A 90 -9.70 8.98 5.88
CA CYS A 90 -9.05 7.70 6.18
C CYS A 90 -7.52 7.80 6.03
N VAL A 91 -7.01 8.46 5.00
CA VAL A 91 -5.56 8.68 4.81
C VAL A 91 -4.97 9.49 5.95
N VAL A 92 -5.60 10.62 6.33
CA VAL A 92 -5.12 11.47 7.43
C VAL A 92 -5.11 10.70 8.75
N LEU A 93 -6.23 10.07 9.12
CA LEU A 93 -6.34 9.32 10.37
C LEU A 93 -5.39 8.11 10.38
N TYR A 94 -5.31 7.35 9.28
CA TYR A 94 -4.43 6.19 9.22
C TYR A 94 -2.95 6.58 9.25
N LEU A 95 -2.55 7.68 8.60
CA LEU A 95 -1.19 8.20 8.70
C LEU A 95 -0.87 8.62 10.14
N THR A 96 -1.83 9.19 10.88
CA THR A 96 -1.63 9.49 12.31
C THR A 96 -1.48 8.22 13.16
N VAL A 97 -2.22 7.15 12.85
CA VAL A 97 -2.08 5.85 13.54
C VAL A 97 -0.71 5.23 13.23
N LEU A 98 -0.30 5.21 11.96
CA LEU A 98 1.03 4.72 11.56
C LEU A 98 2.16 5.52 12.22
N LEU A 99 2.02 6.85 12.31
CA LEU A 99 2.97 7.69 13.01
C LEU A 99 3.01 7.35 14.50
N ALA A 100 1.84 7.15 15.13
CA ALA A 100 1.76 6.74 16.53
C ALA A 100 2.35 5.36 16.79
N GLU A 101 2.23 4.40 15.86
CA GLU A 101 2.86 3.08 15.97
C GLU A 101 4.37 3.12 15.67
N LEU A 102 4.82 4.03 14.81
CA LEU A 102 6.24 4.20 14.48
C LEU A 102 6.99 5.01 15.54
N LEU A 103 6.33 5.94 16.22
CA LEU A 103 6.94 6.83 17.21
C LEU A 103 7.69 6.08 18.31
N PRO A 104 7.15 5.01 18.93
CA PRO A 104 7.89 4.22 19.90
C PRO A 104 9.19 3.63 19.34
N VAL A 105 9.18 3.14 18.09
CA VAL A 105 10.36 2.58 17.43
C VAL A 105 11.44 3.65 17.20
N ILE A 106 11.03 4.89 16.93
CA ILE A 106 11.93 6.04 16.78
C ILE A 106 12.49 6.46 18.15
N VAL A 107 11.64 6.55 19.18
CA VAL A 107 12.02 6.99 20.53
C VAL A 107 12.93 5.97 21.23
N GLU A 108 12.77 4.67 20.95
CA GLU A 108 13.67 3.61 21.43
C GLU A 108 15.07 3.64 20.76
N HIS A 109 15.31 4.52 19.78
CA HIS A 109 16.60 4.60 19.10
C HIS A 109 17.72 5.08 20.05
N PRO A 110 18.93 4.48 19.99
CA PRO A 110 20.03 4.82 20.92
C PRO A 110 20.40 6.30 20.98
N VAL A 111 20.25 7.04 19.87
CA VAL A 111 20.45 8.51 19.84
C VAL A 111 19.49 9.27 20.78
N PHE A 112 18.29 8.76 21.06
CA PHE A 112 17.34 9.39 21.98
C PHE A 112 17.41 8.83 23.41
N VAL A 113 18.26 7.81 23.65
CA VAL A 113 18.39 7.15 24.95
C VAL A 113 19.76 7.37 25.58
N GLU A 114 20.85 7.33 24.79
CA GLU A 114 22.23 7.28 25.26
C GLU A 114 23.09 8.47 24.78
N HIS A 115 22.52 9.43 24.03
CA HIS A 115 23.35 10.49 23.44
C HIS A 115 23.86 11.47 24.51
N PRO A 116 25.17 11.82 24.52
CA PRO A 116 25.78 12.67 25.56
C PRO A 116 25.12 14.05 25.74
N TRP A 117 24.42 14.53 24.71
CA TRP A 117 23.69 15.81 24.78
C TRP A 117 22.44 15.77 25.67
N ILE A 118 21.85 14.58 25.88
CA ILE A 118 20.69 14.40 26.75
C ILE A 118 21.11 14.61 28.21
N GLU A 119 22.29 14.11 28.59
CA GLU A 119 22.87 14.36 29.91
C GLU A 119 23.37 15.80 30.08
N ARG A 120 23.82 16.42 28.98
CA ARG A 120 24.36 17.79 28.98
C ARG A 120 23.29 18.88 29.11
N PHE A 121 22.07 18.66 28.61
CA PHE A 121 20.98 19.64 28.65
C PHE A 121 19.74 19.10 29.39
N PRO A 122 19.39 19.63 30.58
CA PRO A 122 18.28 19.12 31.40
C PRO A 122 16.90 19.32 30.76
N PHE A 123 16.74 20.29 29.85
CA PHE A 123 15.53 20.44 29.04
C PHE A 123 15.35 19.28 28.06
N VAL A 124 16.42 18.84 27.40
CA VAL A 124 16.40 17.73 26.43
C VAL A 124 16.08 16.42 27.14
N LYS A 125 16.62 16.22 28.35
CA LYS A 125 16.27 15.07 29.20
C LYS A 125 14.79 15.04 29.56
N LYS A 126 14.21 16.16 30.02
CA LYS A 126 12.77 16.23 30.32
C LYS A 126 11.88 15.91 29.12
N VAL A 127 12.25 16.39 27.92
CA VAL A 127 11.52 16.09 26.68
C VAL A 127 11.67 14.61 26.29
N ALA A 128 12.86 14.04 26.41
CA ALA A 128 13.10 12.62 26.15
C ALA A 128 12.32 11.72 27.14
N ASP A 129 12.32 12.05 28.43
CA ASP A 129 11.57 11.32 29.46
C ASP A 129 10.05 11.40 29.20
N ALA A 130 9.54 12.58 28.80
CA ALA A 130 8.14 12.74 28.41
C ALA A 130 7.78 11.92 27.16
N LEU A 131 8.66 11.89 26.15
CA LEU A 131 8.49 11.07 24.95
C LEU A 131 8.53 9.57 25.27
N GLN A 132 9.40 9.13 26.17
CA GLN A 132 9.45 7.74 26.62
C GLN A 132 8.18 7.35 27.41
N SER A 133 7.70 8.22 28.28
CA SER A 133 6.42 8.01 28.99
C SER A 133 5.24 7.91 28.02
N PHE A 134 5.21 8.80 27.02
CA PHE A 134 4.20 8.77 25.97
C PHE A 134 4.32 7.51 25.09
N SER A 135 5.53 7.08 24.74
CA SER A 135 5.80 5.84 24.02
C SER A 135 5.28 4.60 24.77
N HIS A 136 5.51 4.51 26.08
CA HIS A 136 4.95 3.43 26.91
C HIS A 136 3.42 3.43 26.92
N TRP A 137 2.79 4.62 26.97
CA TRP A 137 1.34 4.74 26.86
C TRP A 137 0.83 4.29 25.48
N LEU A 138 1.52 4.66 24.40
CA LEU A 138 1.19 4.23 23.04
C LEU A 138 1.31 2.71 22.87
N HIS A 139 2.36 2.09 23.41
CA HIS A 139 2.52 0.64 23.40
C HIS A 139 1.37 -0.09 24.10
N LYS A 140 0.89 0.44 25.24
CA LYS A 140 -0.27 -0.12 25.95
C LYS A 140 -1.54 -0.04 25.10
N LEU A 141 -1.67 0.99 24.27
CA LEU A 141 -2.77 1.16 23.32
C LEU A 141 -2.54 0.49 21.97
N GLY A 142 -1.42 -0.22 21.77
CA GLY A 142 -1.09 -0.91 20.52
C GLY A 142 -2.24 -1.76 19.95
N PRO A 143 -2.96 -2.57 20.76
CA PRO A 143 -4.12 -3.33 20.27
C PRO A 143 -5.27 -2.45 19.75
N LEU A 144 -5.51 -1.30 20.38
CA LEU A 144 -6.54 -0.35 19.93
C LEU A 144 -6.12 0.29 18.61
N PHE A 145 -4.86 0.72 18.48
CA PHE A 145 -4.32 1.27 17.25
C PHE A 145 -4.33 0.25 16.11
N ALA A 146 -4.06 -1.03 16.40
CA ALA A 146 -4.16 -2.09 15.40
C ALA A 146 -5.60 -2.30 14.89
N VAL A 147 -6.61 -2.24 15.79
CA VAL A 147 -8.03 -2.34 15.39
C VAL A 147 -8.44 -1.12 14.57
N VAL A 148 -8.16 0.09 15.08
CA VAL A 148 -8.49 1.35 14.39
C VAL A 148 -7.78 1.43 13.04
N GLY A 149 -6.50 1.10 13.00
CA GLY A 149 -5.68 1.08 11.80
C GLY A 149 -6.17 0.05 10.78
N LEU A 150 -6.54 -1.15 11.22
CA LEU A 150 -7.17 -2.16 10.37
C LEU A 150 -8.48 -1.65 9.75
N THR A 151 -9.38 -1.10 10.57
CA THR A 151 -10.66 -0.57 10.10
C THR A 151 -10.46 0.58 9.11
N LEU A 152 -9.63 1.57 9.45
CA LEU A 152 -9.36 2.72 8.59
C LEU A 152 -8.69 2.31 7.28
N SER A 153 -7.75 1.35 7.31
CA SER A 153 -7.08 0.89 6.08
C SER A 153 -8.01 0.06 5.19
N LEU A 154 -8.91 -0.75 5.77
CA LEU A 154 -9.91 -1.48 5.00
C LEU A 154 -10.91 -0.53 4.36
N LEU A 155 -11.44 0.43 5.13
CA LEU A 155 -12.32 1.49 4.62
C LEU A 155 -11.64 2.25 3.49
N HIS A 156 -10.40 2.69 3.70
CA HIS A 156 -9.66 3.42 2.68
C HIS A 156 -9.49 2.65 1.37
N GLN A 157 -8.99 1.41 1.43
CA GLN A 157 -8.77 0.61 0.23
C GLN A 157 -10.11 0.27 -0.46
N ALA A 158 -11.15 -0.04 0.31
CA ALA A 158 -12.48 -0.31 -0.21
C ALA A 158 -13.08 0.93 -0.90
N SER A 159 -12.99 2.11 -0.27
CA SER A 159 -13.55 3.36 -0.79
C SER A 159 -12.76 3.91 -1.99
N LEU A 160 -11.44 3.66 -2.06
CA LEU A 160 -10.66 3.85 -3.28
C LEU A 160 -11.18 2.98 -4.42
N GLY A 161 -11.40 1.67 -4.17
CA GLY A 161 -12.00 0.77 -5.16
C GLY A 161 -13.42 1.18 -5.55
N ALA A 162 -14.22 1.64 -4.59
CA ALA A 162 -15.57 2.14 -4.82
C ALA A 162 -15.57 3.40 -5.69
N THR A 163 -14.57 4.28 -5.55
CA THR A 163 -14.43 5.47 -6.40
C THR A 163 -14.33 5.08 -7.87
N TYR A 164 -13.55 4.04 -8.17
CA TYR A 164 -13.46 3.48 -9.53
C TYR A 164 -14.71 2.69 -9.95
N GLY A 165 -15.40 2.03 -9.01
CA GLY A 165 -16.63 1.29 -9.26
C GLY A 165 -17.87 2.17 -9.47
N VAL A 166 -17.92 3.36 -8.88
CA VAL A 166 -19.08 4.29 -8.92
C VAL A 166 -18.90 5.39 -9.96
N LEU A 167 -17.73 5.53 -10.58
CA LEU A 167 -17.51 6.44 -11.72
C LEU A 167 -18.42 6.03 -12.90
N SER A 168 -19.65 6.53 -12.88
CA SER A 168 -20.73 6.28 -13.82
C SER A 168 -20.28 6.66 -15.23
N GLY A 169 -20.44 5.72 -16.18
CA GLY A 169 -20.15 5.94 -17.60
C GLY A 169 -18.95 5.19 -18.19
N ARG A 170 -18.38 4.20 -17.50
CA ARG A 170 -17.17 3.45 -17.93
C ARG A 170 -17.32 1.94 -17.69
N GLY A 171 -17.87 1.23 -18.67
CA GLY A 171 -18.37 -0.15 -18.52
C GLY A 171 -17.34 -1.21 -18.09
N LEU A 172 -16.04 -0.99 -18.31
CA LEU A 172 -14.99 -1.91 -17.88
C LEU A 172 -14.43 -1.66 -16.47
N ALA A 173 -14.63 -0.46 -15.92
CA ALA A 173 -14.24 -0.12 -14.56
C ALA A 173 -15.42 -0.24 -13.57
N PHE A 174 -16.66 -0.24 -14.09
CA PHE A 174 -17.86 -0.51 -13.31
C PHE A 174 -17.87 -1.98 -12.86
N SER A 175 -17.33 -2.21 -11.67
CA SER A 175 -17.39 -3.51 -11.01
C SER A 175 -17.81 -3.33 -9.56
N PRO A 176 -18.92 -3.97 -9.14
CA PRO A 176 -19.30 -4.05 -7.73
C PRO A 176 -18.22 -4.72 -6.87
N THR A 177 -17.29 -5.48 -7.47
CA THR A 177 -16.20 -6.17 -6.75
C THR A 177 -14.93 -5.34 -6.60
N ALA A 178 -14.85 -4.16 -7.24
CA ALA A 178 -13.69 -3.26 -7.19
C ALA A 178 -13.23 -2.90 -5.75
N PRO A 179 -14.12 -2.61 -4.78
CA PRO A 179 -13.72 -2.37 -3.39
C PRO A 179 -12.93 -3.54 -2.79
N VAL A 180 -13.40 -4.77 -3.01
CA VAL A 180 -12.77 -5.99 -2.48
C VAL A 180 -11.45 -6.26 -3.18
N LEU A 181 -11.41 -6.08 -4.50
CA LEU A 181 -10.18 -6.21 -5.29
C LEU A 181 -9.10 -5.24 -4.83
N PHE A 182 -9.47 -4.00 -4.48
CA PHE A 182 -8.51 -3.01 -4.01
C PHE A 182 -7.89 -3.38 -2.66
N VAL A 183 -8.69 -3.92 -1.74
CA VAL A 183 -8.20 -4.43 -0.45
C VAL A 183 -7.26 -5.63 -0.66
N LEU A 184 -7.69 -6.61 -1.46
CA LEU A 184 -6.91 -7.83 -1.71
C LEU A 184 -5.61 -7.51 -2.45
N SER A 185 -5.63 -6.62 -3.44
CA SER A 185 -4.42 -6.23 -4.17
C SER A 185 -3.43 -5.48 -3.27
N ALA A 186 -3.91 -4.65 -2.34
CA ALA A 186 -3.04 -4.02 -1.34
C ALA A 186 -2.40 -5.06 -0.42
N GLY A 187 -3.16 -6.10 -0.03
CA GLY A 187 -2.60 -7.24 0.69
C GLY A 187 -1.54 -7.99 -0.11
N THR A 188 -1.80 -8.29 -1.39
CA THR A 188 -0.88 -8.94 -2.31
C THR A 188 0.42 -8.17 -2.47
N GLY A 189 0.36 -6.92 -2.96
CA GLY A 189 1.54 -6.10 -3.21
C GLY A 189 2.28 -5.76 -1.92
N GLY A 190 1.55 -5.38 -0.87
CA GLY A 190 2.15 -4.99 0.40
C GLY A 190 2.89 -6.14 1.09
N THR A 191 2.28 -7.32 1.20
CA THR A 191 2.93 -8.46 1.87
C THR A 191 4.10 -9.03 1.05
N SER A 192 4.02 -8.98 -0.29
CA SER A 192 5.16 -9.30 -1.16
C SER A 192 6.31 -8.31 -0.99
N LEU A 193 6.01 -7.00 -0.90
CA LEU A 193 7.03 -5.98 -0.62
C LEU A 193 7.65 -6.17 0.77
N LEU A 194 6.83 -6.44 1.79
CA LEU A 194 7.30 -6.73 3.13
C LEU A 194 8.24 -7.94 3.14
N PHE A 195 7.93 -9.00 2.40
CA PHE A 195 8.83 -10.15 2.26
C PHE A 195 10.19 -9.73 1.67
N LEU A 196 10.21 -9.00 0.56
CA LEU A 196 11.45 -8.53 -0.07
C LEU A 196 12.28 -7.65 0.88
N MET A 197 11.62 -6.68 1.51
CA MET A 197 12.28 -5.79 2.47
C MET A 197 12.77 -6.55 3.70
N SER A 198 12.03 -7.56 4.16
CA SER A 198 12.47 -8.43 5.26
C SER A 198 13.70 -9.25 4.90
N VAL A 199 13.82 -9.72 3.66
CA VAL A 199 15.04 -10.39 3.17
C VAL A 199 16.22 -9.42 3.16
N ILE A 200 16.03 -8.19 2.66
CA ILE A 200 17.08 -7.17 2.65
C ILE A 200 17.52 -6.83 4.08
N VAL A 201 16.59 -6.53 4.98
CA VAL A 201 16.90 -6.08 6.34
C VAL A 201 17.43 -7.23 7.21
N PHE A 202 16.71 -8.35 7.30
CA PHE A 202 17.01 -9.40 8.29
C PHE A 202 17.93 -10.51 7.80
N ARG A 203 18.18 -10.62 6.49
CA ARG A 203 19.09 -11.63 5.94
C ARG A 203 20.37 -11.02 5.39
N ILE A 204 20.29 -9.87 4.72
CA ILE A 204 21.47 -9.22 4.12
C ILE A 204 22.10 -8.23 5.11
N MET A 205 21.32 -7.28 5.65
CA MET A 205 21.88 -6.21 6.50
C MET A 205 22.11 -6.64 7.95
N ARG A 206 21.18 -7.41 8.53
CA ARG A 206 21.20 -7.80 9.95
C ARG A 206 20.94 -9.31 10.12
N PRO A 207 21.85 -10.17 9.65
CA PRO A 207 21.66 -11.61 9.67
C PRO A 207 21.41 -12.12 11.09
N GLY A 208 20.42 -13.01 11.24
CA GLY A 208 20.11 -13.68 12.52
C GLY A 208 19.07 -12.97 13.40
N LEU A 209 18.64 -11.75 13.06
CA LEU A 209 17.62 -11.04 13.83
C LEU A 209 16.25 -11.74 13.79
N VAL A 210 15.92 -12.36 12.66
CA VAL A 210 14.67 -13.07 12.40
C VAL A 210 15.00 -14.44 11.82
N LYS A 211 14.31 -15.49 12.28
CA LYS A 211 14.49 -16.86 11.77
C LYS A 211 13.97 -16.95 10.33
N ASP A 212 14.67 -17.72 9.49
CA ASP A 212 14.27 -17.98 8.09
C ASP A 212 12.85 -18.56 7.97
N SER A 213 12.39 -19.32 8.96
CA SER A 213 11.02 -19.85 9.00
C SER A 213 9.96 -18.75 8.97
N VAL A 214 10.21 -17.61 9.63
CA VAL A 214 9.31 -16.46 9.62
C VAL A 214 9.28 -15.82 8.22
N LEU A 215 10.43 -15.72 7.53
CA LEU A 215 10.49 -15.20 6.16
C LEU A 215 9.68 -16.07 5.20
N TYR A 216 9.76 -17.40 5.32
CA TYR A 216 8.95 -18.31 4.50
C TYR A 216 7.45 -18.21 4.80
N GLU A 217 7.08 -17.90 6.04
CA GLU A 217 5.67 -17.68 6.39
C GLU A 217 5.12 -16.36 5.83
N ILE A 218 5.91 -15.28 5.83
CA ILE A 218 5.53 -14.01 5.16
C ILE A 218 5.32 -14.26 3.67
N ALA A 219 6.25 -14.98 3.01
CA ALA A 219 6.10 -15.37 1.62
C ALA A 219 4.82 -16.19 1.39
N ARG A 220 4.53 -17.16 2.27
CA ARG A 220 3.28 -17.94 2.19
C ARG A 220 2.03 -17.06 2.30
N ILE A 221 2.02 -16.10 3.23
CA ILE A 221 0.91 -15.15 3.39
C ILE A 221 0.74 -14.33 2.10
N ALA A 222 1.84 -13.83 1.54
CA ALA A 222 1.82 -13.09 0.27
C ALA A 222 1.28 -13.93 -0.89
N GLY A 223 1.68 -15.21 -0.99
CA GLY A 223 1.12 -16.15 -1.97
C GLY A 223 -0.38 -16.39 -1.78
N GLY A 224 -0.85 -16.50 -0.53
CA GLY A 224 -2.28 -16.63 -0.21
C GLY A 224 -3.09 -15.42 -0.66
N PHE A 225 -2.62 -14.20 -0.37
CA PHE A 225 -3.27 -12.98 -0.85
C PHE A 225 -3.24 -12.88 -2.38
N ALA A 226 -2.10 -13.17 -3.02
CA ALA A 226 -1.99 -13.16 -4.48
C ALA A 226 -3.01 -14.09 -5.15
N LEU A 227 -3.14 -15.32 -4.66
CA LEU A 227 -4.06 -16.32 -5.21
C LEU A 227 -5.53 -15.96 -4.94
N LEU A 228 -5.84 -15.43 -3.76
CA LEU A 228 -7.19 -14.96 -3.45
C LEU A 228 -7.57 -13.74 -4.32
N CYS A 229 -6.66 -12.78 -4.47
CA CYS A 229 -6.86 -11.60 -5.32
C CYS A 229 -7.11 -12.01 -6.77
N ILE A 230 -6.30 -12.93 -7.32
CA ILE A 230 -6.49 -13.34 -8.72
C ILE A 230 -7.75 -14.19 -8.93
N TYR A 231 -8.14 -14.99 -7.95
CA TYR A 231 -9.41 -15.70 -7.99
C TYR A 231 -10.59 -14.74 -8.14
N ILE A 232 -10.68 -13.72 -7.27
CA ILE A 232 -11.75 -12.71 -7.35
C ILE A 232 -11.66 -11.94 -8.67
N ARG A 233 -10.44 -11.62 -9.14
CA ARG A 233 -10.26 -10.86 -10.39
C ARG A 233 -10.66 -11.65 -11.64
N LEU A 234 -10.40 -12.96 -11.68
CA LEU A 234 -10.88 -13.83 -12.75
C LEU A 234 -12.39 -13.95 -12.73
N TRP A 235 -12.99 -14.02 -11.54
CA TRP A 235 -14.45 -14.08 -11.38
C TRP A 235 -15.11 -12.79 -11.84
N ASP A 236 -14.57 -11.64 -11.44
CA ASP A 236 -14.97 -10.31 -11.92
C ASP A 236 -14.92 -10.22 -13.45
N TRP A 237 -13.80 -10.62 -14.06
CA TRP A 237 -13.68 -10.67 -15.51
C TRP A 237 -14.72 -11.57 -16.17
N ALA A 238 -14.98 -12.76 -15.61
CA ALA A 238 -15.96 -13.69 -16.13
C ALA A 238 -17.39 -13.12 -16.05
N VAL A 239 -17.76 -12.48 -14.93
CA VAL A 239 -19.07 -11.84 -14.78
C VAL A 239 -19.23 -10.71 -15.80
N VAL A 240 -18.21 -9.85 -15.94
CA VAL A 240 -18.28 -8.65 -16.78
C VAL A 240 -18.20 -8.99 -18.28
N ASN A 241 -17.34 -9.93 -18.70
CA ASN A 241 -17.08 -10.18 -20.12
C ASN A 241 -17.73 -11.45 -20.67
N TYR A 242 -17.91 -12.48 -19.83
CA TYR A 242 -18.42 -13.79 -20.29
C TYR A 242 -19.91 -13.97 -20.00
N TYR A 243 -20.38 -13.58 -18.81
CA TYR A 243 -21.77 -13.80 -18.38
C TYR A 243 -22.71 -12.60 -18.60
N SER A 244 -22.19 -11.39 -18.79
CA SER A 244 -23.03 -10.18 -18.94
C SER A 244 -23.76 -10.12 -20.29
N PHE A 245 -23.22 -10.79 -21.33
CA PHE A 245 -23.67 -10.70 -22.73
C PHE A 245 -23.89 -9.25 -23.23
N ASN A 246 -23.26 -8.26 -22.60
CA ASN A 246 -23.47 -6.86 -22.91
C ASN A 246 -22.55 -6.44 -24.07
N THR A 247 -23.15 -6.17 -25.22
CA THR A 247 -22.45 -5.76 -26.45
C THR A 247 -21.63 -4.48 -26.29
N GLU A 248 -22.05 -3.56 -25.41
CA GLU A 248 -21.32 -2.32 -25.15
C GLU A 248 -20.00 -2.57 -24.42
N ILE A 249 -19.96 -3.52 -23.48
CA ILE A 249 -18.75 -3.90 -22.74
C ILE A 249 -17.76 -4.62 -23.67
N SER A 250 -18.27 -5.49 -24.54
CA SER A 250 -17.44 -6.14 -25.56
C SER A 250 -16.82 -5.12 -26.53
N LEU A 251 -17.62 -4.15 -27.01
CA LEU A 251 -17.14 -3.08 -27.88
C LEU A 251 -16.11 -2.19 -27.17
N GLN A 252 -16.33 -1.83 -25.90
CA GLN A 252 -15.36 -1.07 -25.10
C GLN A 252 -14.04 -1.83 -24.94
N THR A 253 -14.09 -3.15 -24.72
CA THR A 253 -12.91 -4.00 -24.61
C THR A 253 -12.14 -4.07 -25.93
N GLU A 254 -12.85 -4.20 -27.05
CA GLU A 254 -12.25 -4.20 -28.39
C GLU A 254 -11.59 -2.86 -28.72
N LEU A 255 -12.27 -1.75 -28.44
CA LEU A 255 -11.74 -0.39 -28.62
C LEU A 255 -10.53 -0.12 -27.72
N LEU A 256 -10.53 -0.61 -26.48
CA LEU A 256 -9.35 -0.51 -25.62
C LEU A 256 -8.19 -1.34 -26.17
N ASN A 257 -8.45 -2.53 -26.72
CA ASN A 257 -7.43 -3.37 -27.33
C ASN A 257 -6.82 -2.79 -28.61
N SER A 258 -7.56 -1.96 -29.35
CA SER A 258 -7.04 -1.31 -30.56
C SER A 258 -6.00 -0.23 -30.24
N THR A 259 -6.07 0.37 -29.06
CA THR A 259 -5.19 1.50 -28.67
C THR A 259 -4.22 1.15 -27.56
N SER A 260 -4.55 0.18 -26.71
CA SER A 260 -3.72 -0.29 -25.61
C SER A 260 -3.74 -1.81 -25.59
N PHE A 261 -2.67 -2.46 -25.16
CA PHE A 261 -2.64 -3.91 -24.98
C PHE A 261 -3.41 -4.34 -23.71
N TYR A 262 -4.68 -3.94 -23.58
CA TYR A 262 -5.48 -4.09 -22.36
C TYR A 262 -5.68 -5.56 -21.98
N SER A 263 -6.13 -6.39 -22.94
CA SER A 263 -6.28 -7.84 -22.72
C SER A 263 -4.96 -8.53 -22.39
N ALA A 264 -3.85 -8.12 -23.01
CA ALA A 264 -2.54 -8.67 -22.68
C ALA A 264 -2.08 -8.24 -21.27
N THR A 265 -2.32 -6.98 -20.89
CA THR A 265 -2.05 -6.46 -19.54
C THR A 265 -2.87 -7.20 -18.48
N PHE A 266 -4.10 -7.59 -18.80
CA PHE A 266 -4.92 -8.42 -17.93
C PHE A 266 -4.34 -9.85 -17.81
N TRP A 267 -4.21 -10.60 -18.91
CA TRP A 267 -3.81 -12.01 -18.86
C TRP A 267 -2.36 -12.22 -18.44
N ILE A 268 -1.43 -11.41 -18.95
CA ILE A 268 -0.02 -11.53 -18.63
C ILE A 268 0.28 -10.76 -17.33
N GLY A 269 -0.15 -9.51 -17.28
CA GLY A 269 0.22 -8.59 -16.19
C GLY A 269 -0.53 -8.81 -14.87
N GLN A 270 -1.80 -9.23 -14.91
CA GLN A 270 -2.60 -9.45 -13.70
C GLN A 270 -2.76 -10.94 -13.39
N VAL A 271 -3.06 -11.78 -14.39
CA VAL A 271 -3.28 -13.22 -14.15
C VAL A 271 -1.97 -13.96 -13.99
N PHE A 272 -1.09 -13.94 -14.99
CA PHE A 272 0.13 -14.73 -14.95
C PHE A 272 1.10 -14.27 -13.85
N PHE A 273 1.30 -12.95 -13.67
CA PHE A 273 2.15 -12.41 -12.60
C PHE A 273 1.63 -12.62 -11.18
N ALA A 274 0.35 -12.91 -10.99
CA ALA A 274 -0.20 -13.28 -9.68
C ALA A 274 -0.25 -14.80 -9.47
N LEU A 275 -0.66 -15.57 -10.49
CA LEU A 275 -0.97 -16.98 -10.37
C LEU A 275 0.28 -17.84 -10.11
N ILE A 276 1.25 -17.82 -11.03
CA ILE A 276 2.45 -18.65 -10.91
C ILE A 276 3.28 -18.24 -9.68
N PRO A 277 3.60 -16.95 -9.50
CA PRO A 277 4.37 -16.51 -8.34
C PRO A 277 3.61 -16.70 -7.04
N GLY A 278 2.27 -16.55 -7.05
CA GLY A 278 1.40 -16.83 -5.91
C GLY A 278 1.52 -18.29 -5.45
N PHE A 279 1.49 -19.27 -6.37
CA PHE A 279 1.70 -20.68 -6.03
C PHE A 279 3.11 -20.98 -5.51
N VAL A 280 4.13 -20.36 -6.11
CA VAL A 280 5.52 -20.48 -5.65
C VAL A 280 5.66 -19.96 -4.22
N LEU A 281 5.13 -18.76 -3.95
CA LEU A 281 5.16 -18.12 -2.64
C LEU A 281 4.35 -18.89 -1.60
N LEU A 282 3.16 -19.40 -1.94
CA LEU A 282 2.34 -20.22 -1.04
C LEU A 282 3.10 -21.48 -0.56
N ASN A 283 3.91 -22.07 -1.45
CA ASN A 283 4.76 -23.21 -1.18
C ASN A 283 6.15 -22.84 -0.61
N ALA A 284 6.36 -21.59 -0.19
CA ALA A 284 7.66 -21.12 0.34
C ALA A 284 8.27 -22.03 1.42
N PRO A 285 7.53 -22.55 2.41
CA PRO A 285 8.11 -23.43 3.44
C PRO A 285 8.61 -24.78 2.92
N ARG A 286 8.18 -25.20 1.72
CA ARG A 286 8.70 -26.40 1.02
C ARG A 286 9.90 -26.08 0.15
N ILE A 287 9.83 -24.98 -0.61
CA ILE A 287 10.88 -24.58 -1.56
C ILE A 287 12.17 -24.17 -0.82
N LYS A 288 12.05 -23.42 0.28
CA LYS A 288 13.16 -22.93 1.14
C LYS A 288 14.30 -22.19 0.42
N ASN A 289 14.20 -21.91 -0.87
CA ASN A 289 15.19 -21.15 -1.62
C ASN A 289 14.81 -19.66 -1.66
N ILE A 290 15.51 -18.84 -0.88
CA ILE A 290 15.17 -17.42 -0.75
C ILE A 290 15.31 -16.65 -2.07
N ARG A 291 16.25 -17.02 -2.95
CA ARG A 291 16.47 -16.30 -4.21
C ARG A 291 15.28 -16.47 -5.15
N ILE A 292 14.78 -17.69 -5.27
CA ILE A 292 13.58 -18.00 -6.07
C ILE A 292 12.36 -17.28 -5.48
N LEU A 293 12.21 -17.30 -4.16
CA LEU A 293 11.10 -16.62 -3.50
C LEU A 293 11.17 -15.09 -3.66
N SER A 294 12.36 -14.50 -3.61
CA SER A 294 12.54 -13.06 -3.86
C SER A 294 12.19 -12.70 -5.31
N LEU A 295 12.65 -13.47 -6.29
CA LEU A 295 12.26 -13.25 -7.69
C LEU A 295 10.75 -13.41 -7.89
N ALA A 296 10.14 -14.41 -7.25
CA ALA A 296 8.69 -14.61 -7.29
C ALA A 296 7.93 -13.44 -6.65
N ALA A 297 8.43 -12.86 -5.55
CA ALA A 297 7.76 -11.75 -4.87
C ALA A 297 7.74 -10.43 -5.65
N ILE A 298 8.63 -10.24 -6.63
CA ILE A 298 8.61 -9.06 -7.51
C ILE A 298 7.34 -9.05 -8.38
N MET A 299 6.87 -10.21 -8.82
CA MET A 299 5.76 -10.31 -9.77
C MET A 299 4.40 -9.87 -9.17
N PRO A 300 3.99 -10.27 -7.94
CA PRO A 300 2.78 -9.72 -7.32
C PRO A 300 2.85 -8.21 -7.01
N ILE A 301 4.04 -7.66 -6.77
CA ILE A 301 4.24 -6.21 -6.63
C ILE A 301 3.93 -5.52 -7.96
N LEU A 302 4.52 -5.99 -9.06
CA LEU A 302 4.25 -5.49 -10.41
C LEU A 302 2.78 -5.68 -10.80
N CYS A 303 2.19 -6.82 -10.48
CA CYS A 303 0.76 -7.10 -10.67
C CYS A 303 -0.12 -6.07 -9.96
N THR A 304 0.23 -5.69 -8.73
CA THR A 304 -0.53 -4.68 -7.96
C THR A 304 -0.43 -3.30 -8.62
N ILE A 305 0.77 -2.89 -9.03
CA ILE A 305 1.00 -1.63 -9.75
C ILE A 305 0.23 -1.62 -11.08
N LEU A 306 0.30 -2.71 -11.84
CA LEU A 306 -0.42 -2.86 -13.11
C LEU A 306 -1.93 -2.84 -12.90
N LEU A 307 -2.44 -3.44 -11.83
CA LEU A 307 -3.86 -3.35 -11.49
C LEU A 307 -4.27 -1.90 -11.22
N ARG A 308 -3.50 -1.15 -10.42
CA ARG A 308 -3.77 0.29 -10.18
C ARG A 308 -3.70 1.12 -11.45
N TRP A 309 -2.71 0.85 -12.30
CA TRP A 309 -2.58 1.47 -13.61
C TRP A 309 -3.81 1.18 -14.49
N SER A 310 -4.21 -0.08 -14.60
CA SER A 310 -5.36 -0.48 -15.41
C SER A 310 -6.65 0.16 -14.92
N TYR A 311 -6.94 0.17 -13.61
CA TYR A 311 -8.15 0.82 -13.11
C TYR A 311 -8.14 2.33 -13.34
N ASN A 312 -6.99 2.99 -13.14
CA ASN A 312 -6.88 4.43 -13.38
C ASN A 312 -7.05 4.79 -14.87
N PHE A 313 -6.32 4.12 -15.76
CA PHE A 313 -6.32 4.50 -17.18
C PHE A 313 -7.40 3.83 -18.01
N ALA A 314 -7.75 2.56 -17.77
CA ALA A 314 -8.84 1.92 -18.53
C ALA A 314 -10.18 2.59 -18.21
N GLY A 315 -10.36 3.05 -16.97
CA GLY A 315 -11.49 3.89 -16.61
C GLY A 315 -11.47 5.24 -17.35
N VAL A 316 -10.32 5.90 -17.49
CA VAL A 316 -10.26 7.30 -17.95
C VAL A 316 -10.06 7.45 -19.48
N MET A 317 -9.44 6.48 -20.15
CA MET A 317 -9.15 6.53 -21.59
C MET A 317 -10.37 6.20 -22.46
N ALA A 318 -11.26 5.31 -22.02
CA ALA A 318 -12.49 4.98 -22.73
C ALA A 318 -13.69 5.59 -21.99
N SER A 319 -14.12 6.78 -22.43
CA SER A 319 -15.24 7.51 -21.81
C SER A 319 -16.46 7.53 -22.72
N ILE A 320 -17.66 7.40 -22.16
CA ILE A 320 -18.91 7.59 -22.90
C ILE A 320 -19.22 9.09 -22.97
N THR A 321 -19.69 9.58 -24.11
CA THR A 321 -20.19 10.96 -24.25
C THR A 321 -21.34 11.26 -23.30
N TYR A 322 -21.44 12.51 -22.87
CA TYR A 322 -22.50 12.98 -21.96
C TYR A 322 -23.88 13.07 -22.63
N ASP A 323 -23.99 12.79 -23.93
CA ASP A 323 -25.26 12.82 -24.65
C ASP A 323 -26.17 11.67 -24.17
N PRO A 324 -27.31 11.96 -23.50
CA PRO A 324 -28.20 10.93 -22.97
C PRO A 324 -28.87 10.08 -24.05
N TYR A 325 -28.95 10.57 -25.29
CA TYR A 325 -29.73 9.97 -26.36
C TYR A 325 -28.88 9.17 -27.36
N THR A 326 -27.58 9.51 -27.49
CA THR A 326 -26.63 8.77 -28.33
C THR A 326 -25.26 8.62 -27.64
N PRO A 327 -25.15 7.76 -26.60
CA PRO A 327 -23.88 7.50 -25.95
C PRO A 327 -22.90 6.85 -26.93
N THR A 328 -21.84 7.57 -27.28
CA THR A 328 -20.73 7.09 -28.10
C THR A 328 -19.46 6.98 -27.26
N VAL A 329 -18.71 5.90 -27.46
CA VAL A 329 -17.42 5.70 -26.78
C VAL A 329 -16.39 6.60 -27.45
N VAL A 330 -15.88 7.57 -26.71
CA VAL A 330 -14.78 8.44 -27.11
C VAL A 330 -13.51 7.94 -26.47
N LEU A 331 -12.49 7.73 -27.30
CA LEU A 331 -11.19 7.30 -26.86
C LEU A 331 -10.26 8.51 -26.71
N ASN A 332 -9.74 8.70 -25.51
CA ASN A 332 -8.83 9.79 -25.18
C ASN A 332 -7.40 9.22 -25.05
N THR A 333 -6.42 9.93 -25.60
CA THR A 333 -5.01 9.57 -25.49
C THR A 333 -4.35 10.32 -24.34
N TYR A 334 -3.49 9.61 -23.61
CA TYR A 334 -2.68 10.18 -22.54
C TYR A 334 -1.23 9.75 -22.68
N THR A 335 -0.33 10.73 -22.67
CA THR A 335 1.10 10.52 -22.59
C THR A 335 1.63 11.28 -21.37
N PRO A 336 2.34 10.61 -20.44
CA PRO A 336 2.90 11.30 -19.30
C PRO A 336 3.93 12.33 -19.74
N THR A 337 3.85 13.51 -19.15
CA THR A 337 4.80 14.60 -19.32
C THR A 337 6.10 14.34 -18.55
N TRP A 338 7.17 15.08 -18.86
CA TRP A 338 8.42 14.91 -18.13
C TRP A 338 8.29 15.34 -16.65
N GLN A 339 7.41 16.28 -16.33
CA GLN A 339 7.12 16.73 -14.97
C GLN A 339 6.48 15.61 -14.13
N GLU A 340 5.56 14.86 -14.74
CA GLU A 340 4.94 13.69 -14.14
C GLU A 340 5.98 12.63 -13.77
N TRP A 341 6.93 12.37 -14.69
CA TRP A 341 8.05 11.47 -14.41
C TRP A 341 8.99 12.01 -13.34
N ALA A 342 9.30 13.31 -13.35
CA ALA A 342 10.17 13.93 -12.36
C ALA A 342 9.60 13.81 -10.95
N VAL A 343 8.30 14.04 -10.76
CA VAL A 343 7.61 13.87 -9.48
C VAL A 343 7.58 12.40 -9.07
N ALA A 344 7.25 11.48 -10.00
CA ALA A 344 7.27 10.05 -9.73
C ALA A 344 8.64 9.56 -9.23
N ILE A 345 9.72 9.97 -9.91
CA ILE A 345 11.09 9.67 -9.50
C ILE A 345 11.40 10.28 -8.13
N GLY A 346 11.05 11.55 -7.91
CA GLY A 346 11.28 12.24 -6.64
C GLY A 346 10.63 11.53 -5.45
N VAL A 347 9.40 11.06 -5.61
CA VAL A 347 8.65 10.33 -4.56
C VAL A 347 9.25 8.95 -4.32
N ILE A 348 9.65 8.23 -5.38
CA ILE A 348 10.36 6.95 -5.25
C ILE A 348 11.71 7.14 -4.55
N SER A 349 12.45 8.20 -4.89
CA SER A 349 13.71 8.56 -4.23
C SER A 349 13.50 8.88 -2.75
N TYR A 350 12.45 9.62 -2.41
CA TYR A 350 12.07 9.87 -1.01
C TYR A 350 11.81 8.55 -0.26
N TRP A 351 11.04 7.64 -0.85
CA TRP A 351 10.76 6.34 -0.25
C TRP A 351 12.03 5.52 -0.02
N LEU A 352 12.90 5.42 -1.04
CA LEU A 352 14.14 4.66 -0.98
C LEU A 352 15.13 5.25 0.03
N LEU A 353 15.23 6.58 0.09
CA LEU A 353 16.07 7.29 1.05
C LEU A 353 15.54 7.09 2.48
N GLY A 354 14.25 7.30 2.68
CA GLY A 354 13.58 7.08 3.96
C GLY A 354 13.76 5.64 4.45
N PHE A 355 13.53 4.67 3.57
CA PHE A 355 13.72 3.25 3.89
C PHE A 355 15.19 2.91 4.19
N SER A 356 16.14 3.44 3.41
CA SER A 356 17.57 3.16 3.60
C SER A 356 18.11 3.74 4.90
N LEU A 357 17.69 4.96 5.26
CA LEU A 357 18.00 5.57 6.56
C LEU A 357 17.37 4.75 7.70
N ALA A 358 16.09 4.40 7.57
CA ALA A 358 15.38 3.63 8.58
C ALA A 358 15.98 2.22 8.77
N ALA A 359 16.29 1.50 7.68
CA ALA A 359 16.91 0.17 7.74
C ALA A 359 18.30 0.21 8.40
N ARG A 360 19.06 1.28 8.17
CA ARG A 360 20.40 1.47 8.75
C ARG A 360 20.34 1.85 10.23
N PHE A 361 19.45 2.78 10.59
CA PHE A 361 19.48 3.41 11.92
C PHE A 361 18.42 2.85 12.89
N LEU A 362 17.19 2.52 12.46
CA LEU A 362 16.15 2.12 13.41
C LEU A 362 16.45 0.78 14.12
N PRO A 363 16.14 0.68 15.42
CA PRO A 363 16.20 -0.58 16.16
C PRO A 363 14.95 -1.43 15.85
N PHE A 364 15.12 -2.49 15.06
CA PHE A 364 14.07 -3.49 14.84
C PHE A 364 13.92 -4.49 16.00
N GLN A 365 14.70 -4.30 17.07
CA GLN A 365 14.65 -5.08 18.29
C GLN A 365 14.27 -4.16 19.46
N GLN A 366 13.39 -4.65 20.32
CA GLN A 366 13.04 -3.98 21.57
C GLN A 366 14.31 -3.96 22.43
N VAL A 367 14.74 -2.77 22.87
CA VAL A 367 15.86 -2.67 23.82
C VAL A 367 15.33 -3.18 25.15
N GLU A 368 15.52 -4.47 25.44
CA GLU A 368 15.42 -4.95 26.82
C GLU A 368 16.46 -4.17 27.61
N LYS A 369 16.00 -3.25 28.47
CA LYS A 369 16.84 -2.66 29.50
C LYS A 369 17.47 -3.84 30.24
N PHE A 370 18.79 -3.99 30.12
CA PHE A 370 19.57 -4.97 30.85
C PHE A 370 19.13 -4.95 32.31
N HIS A 371 18.38 -5.97 32.73
CA HIS A 371 18.31 -6.29 34.14
C HIS A 371 19.72 -6.75 34.51
N LEU A 372 20.45 -5.86 35.19
CA LEU A 372 21.70 -6.22 35.86
C LEU A 372 21.42 -7.49 36.67
N PRO A 373 22.25 -8.55 36.53
CA PRO A 373 22.10 -9.72 37.38
C PRO A 373 22.17 -9.24 38.84
N ALA A 374 21.15 -9.60 39.62
CA ALA A 374 21.21 -9.44 41.05
C ALA A 374 22.40 -10.30 41.53
N GLU A 375 23.44 -9.63 42.01
CA GLU A 375 24.56 -10.24 42.74
C GLU A 375 24.09 -10.83 44.06
#